data_AF-A0A367I065-F1
#
_entry.id   AF-A0A367I065-F1
#
_cell.length_a   1.000
_cell.length_b   1.000
_cell.length_c   1.000
_cell.angle_alpha   90.00
_cell.angle_beta   90.00
_cell.angle_gamma   90.00
#
_symmetry.space_group_name_H-M   'P 1'
#
loop_
_entity.id
_entity.type
_entity.pdbx_description
1 polymer ?
#
loop_
_entity_poly.entity_id
_entity_poly.type
_entity_poly.pdbx_seq_one_letter_code
_entity_poly.pdbx_strand_id
1 'polypeptide(L)'
;MRSLATLVVLLLLSVSLSGCLAEEDIEDEGRFIDDESELFDTENPDYCGDFDGDGKPDCPLSGYTPDTNPWWCNSTGVGGHHVDPAYEGMTKGVLEPELCETLTYEMKDAIEWASQWPTLGDAEDAGYTMSVNYVEGMGTHHVMLNGFSMEDPGFDAQEPEFQDTRIDDVFEHERPEFLMYGGEERESELVGFAWFVHAPSNSPPEGFTGDNDWWHRHDSLCFESTEFLVMGENLDQETCDDRGGVNVNLQEYWMVHAWIIRPWLTYDDVFTNHHPCLLEDGPEQDLEADCWGESTEHVAHEI
;
A
#
# COMPACT_ATOMS: atom_id res chain seq x y z
N MET A 1 81.47 -36.63 -42.32
CA MET A 1 80.60 -37.81 -42.11
C MET A 1 79.94 -37.72 -40.75
N ARG A 2 78.64 -37.40 -40.76
CA ARG A 2 77.54 -37.99 -39.95
C ARG A 2 76.49 -36.91 -39.71
N SER A 3 75.46 -36.98 -40.55
CA SER A 3 74.12 -36.44 -40.31
C SER A 3 73.54 -36.95 -39.01
N LEU A 4 72.65 -36.17 -38.40
CA LEU A 4 71.40 -36.53 -37.70
C LEU A 4 71.04 -35.31 -36.85
N ALA A 5 69.81 -34.91 -36.61
CA ALA A 5 68.51 -35.09 -37.24
C ALA A 5 67.63 -34.08 -36.48
N THR A 6 66.76 -33.38 -37.21
CA THR A 6 65.79 -32.42 -36.69
C THR A 6 64.85 -33.10 -35.70
N LEU A 7 64.67 -32.52 -34.50
CA LEU A 7 63.49 -32.78 -33.68
C LEU A 7 63.00 -31.44 -33.10
N VAL A 8 61.88 -30.97 -33.66
CA VAL A 8 61.09 -29.85 -33.14
C VAL A 8 60.25 -30.39 -32.00
N VAL A 9 60.39 -29.81 -30.81
CA VAL A 9 59.45 -29.99 -29.69
C VAL A 9 59.02 -28.59 -29.28
N LEU A 10 57.79 -28.22 -29.63
CA LEU A 10 57.10 -27.06 -29.06
C LEU A 10 56.78 -27.36 -27.60
N LEU A 11 57.40 -26.62 -26.68
CA LEU A 11 56.95 -26.50 -25.29
C LEU A 11 56.32 -25.12 -25.14
N LEU A 12 54.98 -25.11 -25.10
CA LEU A 12 54.16 -23.96 -24.71
C LEU A 12 54.40 -23.71 -23.22
N LEU A 13 55.21 -22.69 -22.92
CA LEU A 13 55.29 -22.11 -21.58
C LEU A 13 54.23 -21.01 -21.48
N SER A 14 53.09 -21.37 -20.90
CA SER A 14 52.06 -20.45 -20.43
C SER A 14 52.63 -19.60 -19.29
N VAL A 15 52.91 -18.33 -19.57
CA VAL A 15 53.23 -17.32 -18.56
C VAL A 15 51.90 -16.80 -18.02
N SER A 16 51.50 -17.26 -16.84
CA SER A 16 50.43 -16.64 -16.06
C SER A 16 50.96 -15.33 -15.47
N LEU A 17 50.48 -14.20 -16.01
CA LEU A 17 50.61 -12.89 -15.37
C LEU A 17 49.71 -12.89 -14.13
N SER A 18 50.29 -13.14 -12.95
CA SER A 18 49.65 -12.81 -11.68
C SER A 18 49.58 -11.29 -11.54
N GLY A 19 48.48 -10.70 -12.03
CA GLY A 19 48.04 -9.39 -11.62
C GLY A 19 47.45 -9.50 -10.21
N CYS A 20 48.09 -8.86 -9.24
CA CYS A 20 47.47 -8.56 -7.95
C CYS A 20 46.41 -7.47 -8.21
N LEU A 21 45.14 -7.87 -8.27
CA LEU A 21 44.04 -6.96 -7.96
C LEU A 21 43.68 -7.27 -6.52
N ALA A 22 43.80 -6.26 -5.66
CA ALA A 22 43.18 -6.29 -4.36
C ALA A 22 41.68 -6.44 -4.60
N GLU A 23 41.07 -7.48 -4.03
CA GLU A 23 39.66 -7.43 -3.65
C GLU A 23 39.58 -6.31 -2.61
N GLU A 24 39.23 -5.12 -3.08
CA GLU A 24 38.41 -4.24 -2.28
C GLU A 24 37.05 -4.94 -2.25
N ASP A 25 36.69 -5.49 -1.09
CA ASP A 25 35.31 -5.86 -0.78
C ASP A 25 34.48 -4.58 -0.95
N ILE A 26 33.91 -4.42 -2.14
CA ILE A 26 32.82 -3.49 -2.36
C ILE A 26 31.65 -4.17 -1.64
N GLU A 27 31.31 -3.66 -0.46
CA GLU A 27 29.97 -3.91 0.10
C GLU A 27 28.98 -3.58 -1.02
N ASP A 28 28.27 -4.61 -1.47
CA ASP A 28 27.21 -4.51 -2.47
C ASP A 28 26.08 -3.73 -1.81
N GLU A 29 26.21 -2.40 -1.80
CA GLU A 29 25.10 -1.50 -1.51
C GLU A 29 24.06 -1.80 -2.59
N GLY A 30 23.05 -2.59 -2.21
CA GLY A 30 22.06 -3.17 -3.11
C GLY A 30 21.61 -2.17 -4.18
N ARG A 31 21.45 -2.65 -5.41
CA ARG A 31 20.96 -1.83 -6.52
C ARG A 31 19.55 -1.35 -6.19
N PHE A 32 19.44 -0.09 -5.76
CA PHE A 32 18.19 0.66 -5.81
C PHE A 32 17.82 0.84 -7.28
N ILE A 33 16.60 0.44 -7.64
CA ILE A 33 16.08 0.65 -8.99
C ILE A 33 15.40 2.02 -9.02
N ASP A 34 16.12 3.02 -9.54
CA ASP A 34 15.63 4.39 -9.68
C ASP A 34 14.94 4.63 -11.06
N ASP A 35 15.06 3.70 -12.01
CA ASP A 35 14.53 3.81 -13.38
C ASP A 35 13.47 2.73 -13.65
N GLU A 36 12.23 3.16 -13.86
CA GLU A 36 11.08 2.29 -14.09
C GLU A 36 11.19 1.43 -15.35
N SER A 37 12.03 1.81 -16.32
CA SER A 37 12.27 1.00 -17.50
C SER A 37 13.06 -0.28 -17.20
N GLU A 38 13.79 -0.31 -16.08
CA GLU A 38 14.48 -1.50 -15.56
C GLU A 38 13.51 -2.44 -14.80
N LEU A 39 12.28 -1.99 -14.52
CA LEU A 39 11.23 -2.74 -13.85
C LEU A 39 10.33 -3.55 -14.82
N PHE A 40 10.48 -3.41 -16.13
CA PHE A 40 9.68 -4.20 -17.07
C PHE A 40 10.29 -5.59 -17.30
N ASP A 41 9.84 -6.60 -16.55
CA ASP A 41 10.09 -8.01 -16.91
C ASP A 41 9.28 -8.38 -18.16
N THR A 42 9.94 -8.32 -19.31
CA THR A 42 9.35 -8.70 -20.59
C THR A 42 9.18 -10.22 -20.79
N GLU A 43 9.78 -11.05 -19.93
CA GLU A 43 9.72 -12.52 -20.03
C GLU A 43 8.64 -13.14 -19.12
N ASN A 44 8.33 -12.52 -17.97
CA ASN A 44 7.18 -12.82 -17.11
C ASN A 44 6.52 -11.50 -16.64
N PRO A 45 5.49 -10.97 -17.34
CA PRO A 45 4.74 -9.81 -16.86
C PRO A 45 3.90 -10.26 -15.66
N ASP A 46 4.51 -10.26 -14.48
CA ASP A 46 4.07 -11.10 -13.37
C ASP A 46 2.91 -10.49 -12.56
N TYR A 47 2.38 -9.33 -12.98
CA TYR A 47 0.96 -8.98 -12.97
C TYR A 47 0.80 -7.56 -13.55
N CYS A 48 -0.11 -7.41 -14.51
CA CYS A 48 -0.44 -6.15 -15.15
C CYS A 48 -1.96 -6.12 -15.41
N GLY A 49 -2.66 -5.16 -14.81
CA GLY A 49 -4.10 -4.92 -14.97
C GLY A 49 -4.36 -3.52 -15.54
N ASP A 50 -5.58 -3.16 -15.86
CA ASP A 50 -5.96 -1.79 -16.28
C ASP A 50 -6.68 -1.15 -15.09
N PHE A 51 -5.91 -0.66 -14.12
CA PHE A 51 -6.43 -0.25 -12.80
C PHE A 51 -7.02 1.16 -12.84
N ASP A 52 -6.51 2.02 -13.70
CA ASP A 52 -7.08 3.35 -13.96
C ASP A 52 -8.23 3.33 -15.00
N GLY A 53 -8.47 2.18 -15.64
CA GLY A 53 -9.54 1.98 -16.62
C GLY A 53 -9.30 2.69 -17.94
N ASP A 54 -8.06 3.13 -18.23
CA ASP A 54 -7.67 3.82 -19.44
C ASP A 54 -7.46 2.90 -20.66
N GLY A 55 -7.50 1.58 -20.44
CA GLY A 55 -7.31 0.55 -21.45
C GLY A 55 -5.85 0.12 -21.63
N LYS A 56 -4.92 0.58 -20.80
CA LYS A 56 -3.50 0.20 -20.80
C LYS A 56 -3.16 -0.63 -19.56
N PRO A 57 -2.18 -1.54 -19.66
CA PRO A 57 -1.73 -2.27 -18.49
C PRO A 57 -0.91 -1.38 -17.56
N ASP A 58 -1.44 -1.16 -16.37
CA ASP A 58 -0.76 -0.70 -15.18
C ASP A 58 -0.05 -1.88 -14.51
N CYS A 59 1.27 -1.74 -14.35
CA CYS A 59 2.09 -2.76 -13.71
C CYS A 59 2.84 -2.12 -12.52
N PRO A 60 2.13 -1.73 -11.44
CA PRO A 60 2.70 -0.95 -10.34
C PRO A 60 3.88 -1.65 -9.66
N LEU A 61 3.87 -2.99 -9.63
CA LEU A 61 4.90 -3.84 -9.02
C LEU A 61 5.60 -4.76 -10.04
N SER A 62 5.51 -4.45 -11.35
CA SER A 62 6.37 -5.16 -12.30
C SER A 62 7.83 -4.91 -11.94
N GLY A 63 8.70 -5.92 -12.09
CA GLY A 63 10.13 -5.71 -12.02
C GLY A 63 10.84 -6.10 -10.73
N TYR A 64 10.20 -6.84 -9.83
CA TYR A 64 10.97 -7.54 -8.80
C TYR A 64 11.99 -8.46 -9.48
N THR A 65 13.23 -8.00 -9.48
CA THR A 65 14.38 -8.81 -9.84
C THR A 65 14.94 -9.33 -8.53
N PRO A 66 15.10 -10.66 -8.35
CA PRO A 66 15.77 -11.18 -7.17
C PRO A 66 17.09 -10.44 -6.92
N ASP A 67 17.36 -10.12 -5.65
CA ASP A 67 18.52 -9.33 -5.22
C ASP A 67 18.47 -7.82 -5.57
N THR A 68 17.28 -7.25 -5.83
CA THR A 68 17.07 -5.79 -5.94
C THR A 68 16.21 -5.26 -4.79
N ASN A 69 16.41 -3.99 -4.43
CA ASN A 69 15.64 -3.31 -3.38
C ASN A 69 14.70 -2.28 -4.01
N PRO A 70 13.48 -2.68 -4.42
CA PRO A 70 12.49 -1.74 -4.89
C PRO A 70 12.08 -0.75 -3.78
N TRP A 71 11.58 0.42 -4.19
CA TRP A 71 11.32 1.54 -3.28
C TRP A 71 10.38 1.18 -2.12
N TRP A 72 9.36 0.34 -2.35
CA TRP A 72 8.39 -0.05 -1.32
C TRP A 72 9.02 -0.89 -0.19
N CYS A 73 10.18 -1.49 -0.43
CA CYS A 73 10.96 -2.20 0.58
C CYS A 73 11.83 -1.29 1.44
N ASN A 74 11.83 0.02 1.17
CA ASN A 74 12.51 1.03 1.96
C ASN A 74 11.54 2.17 2.33
N SER A 75 10.59 1.85 3.22
CA SER A 75 9.75 2.89 3.81
C SER A 75 10.56 3.69 4.81
N THR A 76 10.60 5.01 4.62
CA THR A 76 11.34 5.95 5.46
C THR A 76 10.45 7.02 6.10
N GLY A 77 9.19 7.11 5.68
CA GLY A 77 8.21 8.01 6.26
C GLY A 77 7.78 7.62 7.67
N VAL A 78 6.98 8.52 8.26
CA VAL A 78 6.49 8.40 9.64
C VAL A 78 5.08 7.81 9.71
N GLY A 79 4.52 7.31 8.60
CA GLY A 79 3.15 6.79 8.49
C GLY A 79 2.06 7.86 8.28
N GLY A 80 2.42 9.11 8.00
CA GLY A 80 1.49 10.18 7.65
C GLY A 80 0.94 10.99 8.83
N HIS A 81 -0.31 11.46 8.73
CA HIS A 81 -0.91 12.43 9.66
C HIS A 81 -1.51 11.80 10.94
N HIS A 82 -2.00 10.57 10.84
CA HIS A 82 -2.69 9.84 11.90
C HIS A 82 -1.95 8.53 12.21
N VAL A 83 -0.85 8.58 12.95
CA VAL A 83 -0.09 7.38 13.35
C VAL A 83 -0.38 7.06 14.81
N ASP A 84 -0.56 5.78 15.14
CA ASP A 84 -0.86 5.40 16.53
C ASP A 84 0.34 5.66 17.47
N PRO A 85 0.10 6.15 18.70
CA PRO A 85 1.15 6.33 19.71
C PRO A 85 1.98 5.08 20.03
N ALA A 86 1.51 3.87 19.68
CA ALA A 86 2.27 2.63 19.77
C ALA A 86 3.63 2.69 19.04
N TYR A 87 3.76 3.53 18.01
CA TYR A 87 4.98 3.71 17.24
C TYR A 87 5.87 4.87 17.72
N GLU A 88 5.55 5.53 18.84
CA GLU A 88 6.31 6.68 19.33
C GLU A 88 7.79 6.31 19.58
N GLY A 89 8.69 6.98 18.88
CA GLY A 89 10.15 6.75 18.97
C GLY A 89 10.65 5.54 18.18
N MET A 90 9.79 4.88 17.40
CA MET A 90 10.18 3.88 16.41
C MET A 90 10.53 4.54 15.07
N THR A 91 11.17 3.77 14.19
CA THR A 91 11.51 4.19 12.82
C THR A 91 11.30 3.03 11.87
N LYS A 92 10.67 3.28 10.71
CA LYS A 92 10.63 2.34 9.59
C LYS A 92 12.05 2.14 9.02
N GLY A 93 12.22 1.13 8.18
CA GLY A 93 13.52 0.88 7.56
C GLY A 93 13.50 -0.04 6.36
N VAL A 94 14.71 -0.22 5.80
CA VAL A 94 14.97 -1.13 4.69
C VAL A 94 14.70 -2.57 5.12
N LEU A 95 13.91 -3.28 4.32
CA LEU A 95 13.66 -4.70 4.50
C LEU A 95 14.81 -5.55 3.98
N GLU A 96 15.07 -6.67 4.65
CA GLU A 96 15.95 -7.71 4.11
C GLU A 96 15.34 -8.29 2.82
N PRO A 97 16.15 -8.74 1.84
CA PRO A 97 15.66 -9.16 0.53
C PRO A 97 14.55 -10.22 0.55
N GLU A 98 14.62 -11.21 1.45
CA GLU A 98 13.58 -12.26 1.59
C GLU A 98 12.25 -11.70 2.11
N LEU A 99 12.30 -10.71 3.01
CA LEU A 99 11.11 -10.02 3.51
C LEU A 99 10.52 -9.12 2.43
N CYS A 100 11.38 -8.40 1.71
CA CYS A 100 11.00 -7.57 0.58
C CYS A 100 10.30 -8.38 -0.53
N GLU A 101 10.82 -9.56 -0.86
CA GLU A 101 10.21 -10.47 -1.83
C GLU A 101 8.79 -10.87 -1.40
N THR A 102 8.65 -11.28 -0.15
CA THR A 102 7.36 -11.71 0.41
C THR A 102 6.35 -10.57 0.39
N LEU A 103 6.73 -9.39 0.89
CA LEU A 103 5.91 -8.18 0.86
C LEU A 103 5.45 -7.83 -0.56
N THR A 104 6.34 -7.98 -1.54
CA THR A 104 6.03 -7.70 -2.93
C THR A 104 4.91 -8.61 -3.43
N TYR A 105 4.94 -9.90 -3.12
CA TYR A 105 3.86 -10.82 -3.50
C TYR A 105 2.56 -10.53 -2.74
N GLU A 106 2.63 -10.16 -1.45
CA GLU A 106 1.45 -9.76 -0.68
C GLU A 106 0.75 -8.56 -1.34
N MET A 107 1.50 -7.52 -1.71
CA MET A 107 0.93 -6.36 -2.39
C MET A 107 0.39 -6.71 -3.79
N LYS A 108 1.06 -7.61 -4.52
CA LYS A 108 0.58 -8.09 -5.83
C LYS A 108 -0.75 -8.82 -5.73
N ASP A 109 -0.93 -9.66 -4.70
CA ASP A 109 -2.19 -10.38 -4.51
C ASP A 109 -3.36 -9.41 -4.29
N ALA A 110 -3.15 -8.34 -3.52
CA ALA A 110 -4.16 -7.29 -3.30
C ALA A 110 -4.55 -6.57 -4.60
N ILE A 111 -3.55 -6.18 -5.39
CA ILE A 111 -3.74 -5.56 -6.70
C ILE A 111 -4.48 -6.50 -7.64
N GLU A 112 -4.12 -7.79 -7.66
CA GLU A 112 -4.77 -8.79 -8.50
C GLU A 112 -6.24 -8.95 -8.17
N TRP A 113 -6.55 -9.04 -6.88
CA TRP A 113 -7.92 -9.17 -6.43
C TRP A 113 -8.75 -7.93 -6.76
N ALA A 114 -8.22 -6.73 -6.54
CA ALA A 114 -8.91 -5.47 -6.76
C ALA A 114 -9.07 -5.08 -8.24
N SER A 115 -8.27 -5.66 -9.14
CA SER A 115 -8.33 -5.45 -10.60
C SER A 115 -9.71 -5.61 -11.24
N GLN A 116 -10.63 -6.28 -10.53
CA GLN A 116 -12.00 -6.50 -10.95
C GLN A 116 -12.86 -5.22 -10.88
N TRP A 117 -12.41 -4.20 -10.15
CA TRP A 117 -13.14 -2.98 -9.87
C TRP A 117 -12.29 -1.72 -10.10
N PRO A 118 -11.85 -1.46 -11.35
CA PRO A 118 -10.98 -0.33 -11.65
C PRO A 118 -11.67 1.03 -11.45
N THR A 119 -13.00 1.07 -11.55
CA THR A 119 -13.77 2.28 -11.28
C THR A 119 -14.72 2.11 -10.10
N LEU A 120 -15.09 3.23 -9.46
CA LEU A 120 -16.08 3.28 -8.38
C LEU A 120 -17.38 2.58 -8.81
N GLY A 121 -17.83 2.85 -10.03
CA GLY A 121 -19.05 2.27 -10.57
C GLY A 121 -18.99 0.75 -10.72
N ASP A 122 -17.82 0.18 -11.02
CA ASP A 122 -17.63 -1.27 -11.07
C ASP A 122 -17.73 -1.89 -9.67
N ALA A 123 -17.16 -1.24 -8.65
CA ALA A 123 -17.26 -1.69 -7.26
C ALA A 123 -18.70 -1.64 -6.74
N GLU A 124 -19.42 -0.54 -6.97
CA GLU A 124 -20.83 -0.41 -6.60
C GLU A 124 -21.69 -1.48 -7.27
N ASP A 125 -21.47 -1.73 -8.56
CA ASP A 125 -22.20 -2.76 -9.32
C ASP A 125 -21.92 -4.18 -8.76
N ALA A 126 -20.78 -4.39 -8.12
CA ALA A 126 -20.40 -5.63 -7.44
C ALA A 126 -20.87 -5.71 -5.97
N GLY A 127 -21.45 -4.64 -5.42
CA GLY A 127 -22.02 -4.61 -4.08
C GLY A 127 -21.14 -3.95 -3.00
N TYR A 128 -20.14 -3.18 -3.39
CA TYR A 128 -19.49 -2.25 -2.47
C TYR A 128 -20.39 -1.04 -2.21
N THR A 129 -20.30 -0.50 -1.00
CA THR A 129 -21.00 0.71 -0.57
C THR A 129 -19.98 1.74 -0.12
N MET A 130 -20.16 2.99 -0.51
CA MET A 130 -19.37 4.11 0.00
C MET A 130 -19.62 4.28 1.50
N SER A 131 -18.57 4.07 2.30
CA SER A 131 -18.58 4.27 3.75
C SER A 131 -17.93 5.59 4.14
N VAL A 132 -17.04 6.12 3.30
CA VAL A 132 -16.42 7.45 3.51
C VAL A 132 -16.54 8.23 2.21
N ASN A 133 -17.11 9.44 2.30
CA ASN A 133 -17.13 10.43 1.22
C ASN A 133 -15.70 10.84 0.84
N TYR A 134 -15.54 11.65 -0.20
CA TYR A 134 -14.20 12.12 -0.55
C TYR A 134 -13.57 12.94 0.58
N VAL A 135 -12.38 12.52 1.01
CA VAL A 135 -11.55 13.23 2.00
C VAL A 135 -10.20 13.57 1.38
N GLU A 136 -9.73 14.80 1.59
CA GLU A 136 -8.39 15.24 1.19
C GLU A 136 -7.32 14.24 1.69
N GLY A 137 -6.43 13.84 0.80
CA GLY A 137 -5.38 12.88 1.05
C GLY A 137 -5.83 11.42 1.03
N MET A 138 -7.11 11.10 1.08
CA MET A 138 -7.56 9.70 1.17
C MET A 138 -8.49 9.28 0.04
N GLY A 139 -9.20 10.21 -0.60
CA GLY A 139 -10.23 9.86 -1.56
C GLY A 139 -11.49 9.34 -0.85
N THR A 140 -12.26 8.49 -1.52
CA THR A 140 -13.41 7.79 -0.92
C THR A 140 -13.01 6.43 -0.36
N HIS A 141 -13.83 5.82 0.50
CA HIS A 141 -13.66 4.42 0.93
C HIS A 141 -14.92 3.62 0.70
N HIS A 142 -14.76 2.49 0.02
CA HIS A 142 -15.86 1.61 -0.34
C HIS A 142 -15.65 0.23 0.28
N VAL A 143 -16.68 -0.28 0.96
CA VAL A 143 -16.65 -1.55 1.70
C VAL A 143 -17.79 -2.47 1.29
N MET A 144 -17.53 -3.76 1.33
CA MET A 144 -18.56 -4.78 1.12
C MET A 144 -19.23 -5.16 2.45
N LEU A 145 -20.44 -4.63 2.68
CA LEU A 145 -21.18 -4.83 3.93
C LEU A 145 -22.01 -6.12 3.96
N ASN A 146 -22.20 -6.81 2.83
CA ASN A 146 -22.98 -8.07 2.75
C ASN A 146 -24.39 -8.01 3.39
N GLY A 147 -25.00 -6.82 3.45
CA GLY A 147 -26.30 -6.61 4.07
C GLY A 147 -26.28 -6.35 5.59
N PHE A 148 -25.11 -6.19 6.20
CA PHE A 148 -24.95 -5.66 7.55
C PHE A 148 -25.67 -4.30 7.70
N SER A 149 -26.31 -4.10 8.85
CA SER A 149 -26.93 -2.83 9.23
C SER A 149 -26.64 -2.51 10.69
N MET A 150 -26.28 -1.26 10.97
CA MET A 150 -26.14 -0.77 12.33
C MET A 150 -27.49 -0.62 13.05
N GLU A 151 -28.61 -0.68 12.31
CA GLU A 151 -29.96 -0.70 12.88
C GLU A 151 -30.35 -2.08 13.43
N ASP A 152 -29.53 -3.11 13.20
CA ASP A 152 -29.80 -4.44 13.70
C ASP A 152 -29.82 -4.44 15.24
N PRO A 153 -30.84 -5.03 15.89
CA PRO A 153 -30.97 -5.00 17.36
C PRO A 153 -29.82 -5.64 18.15
N GLY A 154 -28.92 -6.35 17.46
CA GLY A 154 -27.73 -6.98 18.03
C GLY A 154 -26.47 -6.12 17.93
N PHE A 155 -26.47 -5.03 17.17
CA PHE A 155 -25.32 -4.14 17.04
C PHE A 155 -25.15 -3.27 18.29
N ASP A 156 -23.96 -3.28 18.88
CA ASP A 156 -23.59 -2.42 20.00
C ASP A 156 -22.51 -1.44 19.57
N ALA A 157 -22.83 -0.16 19.48
CA ALA A 157 -21.87 0.85 19.05
C ALA A 157 -20.69 1.06 20.03
N GLN A 158 -20.75 0.55 21.26
CA GLN A 158 -19.66 0.63 22.22
C GLN A 158 -18.72 -0.58 22.18
N GLU A 159 -19.23 -1.73 21.71
CA GLU A 159 -18.51 -2.98 21.48
C GLU A 159 -18.90 -3.52 20.09
N PRO A 160 -18.53 -2.81 19.00
CA PRO A 160 -19.07 -3.11 17.68
C PRO A 160 -18.51 -4.43 17.14
N GLU A 161 -19.38 -5.19 16.49
CA GLU A 161 -19.05 -6.34 15.67
C GLU A 161 -19.76 -6.20 14.33
N PHE A 162 -19.00 -6.19 13.23
CA PHE A 162 -19.54 -6.07 11.87
C PHE A 162 -19.82 -7.45 11.28
N GLN A 163 -20.79 -8.15 11.89
CA GLN A 163 -21.11 -9.54 11.56
C GLN A 163 -21.42 -9.73 10.07
N ASP A 164 -20.97 -10.87 9.53
CA ASP A 164 -21.11 -11.24 8.11
C ASP A 164 -20.42 -10.30 7.10
N THR A 165 -19.61 -9.35 7.57
CA THR A 165 -18.69 -8.54 6.75
C THR A 165 -17.27 -9.11 6.75
N ARG A 166 -16.34 -8.44 6.06
CA ARG A 166 -14.90 -8.72 6.14
C ARG A 166 -14.19 -7.91 7.23
N ILE A 167 -14.88 -6.96 7.86
CA ILE A 167 -14.32 -6.20 8.97
C ILE A 167 -14.38 -7.11 10.21
N ASP A 168 -13.34 -7.90 10.41
CA ASP A 168 -13.23 -8.91 11.45
C ASP A 168 -11.81 -8.94 12.05
N ASP A 169 -11.49 -9.99 12.82
CA ASP A 169 -10.21 -10.16 13.52
C ASP A 169 -9.13 -10.86 12.69
N VAL A 170 -9.35 -11.01 11.37
CA VAL A 170 -8.44 -11.70 10.46
C VAL A 170 -7.87 -10.73 9.43
N PHE A 171 -6.55 -10.55 9.48
CA PHE A 171 -5.83 -9.86 8.41
C PHE A 171 -5.69 -10.76 7.18
N GLU A 172 -6.23 -10.33 6.03
CA GLU A 172 -6.06 -10.97 4.73
C GLU A 172 -5.41 -9.97 3.75
N HIS A 173 -4.09 -10.06 3.56
CA HIS A 173 -3.33 -9.13 2.72
C HIS A 173 -3.90 -9.01 1.29
N GLU A 174 -4.39 -10.12 0.72
CA GLU A 174 -4.92 -10.17 -0.64
C GLU A 174 -6.25 -9.44 -0.83
N ARG A 175 -6.96 -9.10 0.25
CA ARG A 175 -8.38 -8.72 0.18
C ARG A 175 -8.70 -7.57 1.15
N PRO A 176 -8.29 -6.34 0.84
CA PRO A 176 -8.56 -5.18 1.68
C PRO A 176 -10.05 -5.00 1.98
N GLU A 177 -10.37 -4.55 3.19
CA GLU A 177 -11.75 -4.22 3.59
C GLU A 177 -12.28 -3.00 2.84
N PHE A 178 -11.40 -2.07 2.48
CA PHE A 178 -11.74 -0.86 1.73
C PHE A 178 -10.98 -0.73 0.42
N LEU A 179 -11.74 -0.49 -0.66
CA LEU A 179 -11.22 0.04 -1.92
C LEU A 179 -11.36 1.56 -1.91
N MET A 180 -10.30 2.27 -2.34
CA MET A 180 -10.28 3.74 -2.33
C MET A 180 -10.32 4.30 -3.74
N TYR A 181 -11.20 5.27 -3.98
CA TYR A 181 -11.36 5.89 -5.30
C TYR A 181 -11.07 7.39 -5.25
N GLY A 182 -10.52 7.91 -6.35
CA GLY A 182 -10.07 9.30 -6.47
C GLY A 182 -11.19 10.33 -6.51
N GLY A 183 -12.46 9.93 -6.40
CA GLY A 183 -13.62 10.81 -6.47
C GLY A 183 -14.92 10.08 -6.14
N GLU A 184 -16.04 10.81 -6.20
CA GLU A 184 -17.39 10.31 -5.91
C GLU A 184 -18.21 10.00 -7.17
N GLU A 185 -17.65 10.29 -8.35
CA GLU A 185 -18.29 9.98 -9.62
C GLU A 185 -18.03 8.52 -10.00
N ARG A 186 -18.96 7.89 -10.74
CA ARG A 186 -18.85 6.47 -11.09
C ARG A 186 -17.59 6.11 -11.88
N GLU A 187 -17.08 7.05 -12.67
CA GLU A 187 -15.86 6.87 -13.45
C GLU A 187 -14.57 7.13 -12.66
N SER A 188 -14.66 7.45 -11.36
CA SER A 188 -13.48 7.67 -10.51
C SER A 188 -12.66 6.39 -10.42
N GLU A 189 -11.36 6.52 -10.67
CA GLU A 189 -10.40 5.41 -10.69
C GLU A 189 -10.02 4.95 -9.27
N LEU A 190 -9.63 3.68 -9.17
CA LEU A 190 -9.05 3.08 -7.97
C LEU A 190 -7.68 3.72 -7.70
N VAL A 191 -7.46 4.22 -6.48
CA VAL A 191 -6.23 4.96 -6.11
C VAL A 191 -5.43 4.30 -4.99
N GLY A 192 -6.06 3.43 -4.20
CA GLY A 192 -5.41 2.81 -3.05
C GLY A 192 -6.29 1.82 -2.32
N PHE A 193 -5.76 1.31 -1.21
CA PHE A 193 -6.38 0.28 -0.40
C PHE A 193 -6.32 0.64 1.08
N ALA A 194 -7.29 0.14 1.85
CA ALA A 194 -7.17 0.09 3.31
C ALA A 194 -7.61 -1.27 3.85
N TRP A 195 -6.84 -1.78 4.82
CA TRP A 195 -7.22 -2.91 5.66
C TRP A 195 -7.75 -2.40 6.98
N PHE A 196 -8.80 -3.03 7.51
CA PHE A 196 -9.47 -2.60 8.73
C PHE A 196 -9.82 -3.80 9.61
N VAL A 197 -9.00 -4.01 10.64
CA VAL A 197 -8.94 -5.26 11.41
C VAL A 197 -9.27 -5.01 12.88
N HIS A 198 -10.13 -5.86 13.45
CA HIS A 198 -10.41 -5.89 14.87
C HIS A 198 -9.26 -6.58 15.63
N ALA A 199 -8.61 -5.85 16.54
CA ALA A 199 -7.56 -6.38 17.39
C ALA A 199 -7.48 -5.63 18.74
N PRO A 200 -6.98 -6.27 19.80
CA PRO A 200 -6.85 -5.63 21.11
C PRO A 200 -6.13 -4.28 21.05
N SER A 201 -6.67 -3.28 21.74
CA SER A 201 -6.17 -1.88 21.72
C SER A 201 -4.74 -1.68 22.27
N ASN A 202 -4.15 -2.69 22.91
CA ASN A 202 -2.85 -2.56 23.59
C ASN A 202 -1.64 -2.77 22.68
N SER A 203 -1.83 -3.23 21.45
CA SER A 203 -0.78 -3.41 20.45
C SER A 203 -1.39 -3.51 19.06
N PRO A 204 -0.73 -2.98 18.01
CA PRO A 204 -1.17 -3.18 16.63
C PRO A 204 -1.21 -4.68 16.27
N PRO A 205 -2.08 -5.10 15.33
CA PRO A 205 -2.13 -6.47 14.84
C PRO A 205 -0.85 -6.83 14.06
N GLU A 206 -0.64 -8.13 13.83
CA GLU A 206 0.29 -8.59 12.81
C GLU A 206 -0.32 -8.32 11.44
N GLY A 207 0.48 -7.80 10.51
CA GLY A 207 0.02 -7.37 9.20
C GLY A 207 0.96 -7.82 8.09
N PHE A 208 1.39 -6.87 7.27
CA PHE A 208 2.28 -7.13 6.14
C PHE A 208 3.68 -7.55 6.62
N THR A 209 4.40 -8.24 5.74
CA THR A 209 5.77 -8.65 6.02
C THR A 209 6.69 -7.42 6.19
N GLY A 210 7.41 -7.35 7.31
CA GLY A 210 8.52 -6.40 7.52
C GLY A 210 8.26 -5.23 8.45
N ASP A 211 7.12 -5.18 9.16
CA ASP A 211 6.80 -4.21 10.22
C ASP A 211 6.73 -2.72 9.77
N ASN A 212 6.73 -2.46 8.45
CA ASN A 212 6.63 -1.10 7.89
C ASN A 212 5.18 -0.61 7.72
N ASP A 213 4.21 -1.50 7.89
CA ASP A 213 2.77 -1.30 7.86
C ASP A 213 2.26 -0.67 9.15
N TRP A 214 2.69 0.56 9.43
CA TRP A 214 2.29 1.24 10.67
C TRP A 214 0.79 1.51 10.71
N TRP A 215 0.10 0.77 11.57
CA TRP A 215 -1.33 0.83 11.78
C TRP A 215 -1.74 2.11 12.52
N HIS A 216 -2.97 2.55 12.30
CA HIS A 216 -3.59 3.61 13.07
C HIS A 216 -5.00 3.23 13.50
N ARG A 217 -5.62 4.07 14.33
CA ARG A 217 -6.96 3.84 14.86
C ARG A 217 -7.72 5.15 14.91
N HIS A 218 -9.03 5.04 14.82
CA HIS A 218 -9.93 6.12 15.23
C HIS A 218 -10.45 5.82 16.64
N ASP A 219 -10.52 6.83 17.50
CA ASP A 219 -11.16 6.67 18.81
C ASP A 219 -12.66 6.42 18.63
N SER A 220 -13.31 7.28 17.83
CA SER A 220 -14.71 7.09 17.43
C SER A 220 -15.00 7.74 16.08
N LEU A 221 -15.85 7.10 15.29
CA LEU A 221 -16.46 7.68 14.09
C LEU A 221 -17.98 7.76 14.25
N CYS A 222 -18.57 8.85 13.80
CA CYS A 222 -20.01 9.04 13.73
C CYS A 222 -20.52 8.52 12.39
N PHE A 223 -21.37 7.48 12.41
CA PHE A 223 -21.94 6.90 11.19
C PHE A 223 -23.42 7.24 11.04
N GLU A 224 -23.84 7.61 9.83
CA GLU A 224 -25.25 7.46 9.45
C GLU A 224 -25.57 5.96 9.39
N SER A 225 -26.56 5.53 10.19
CA SER A 225 -26.76 4.11 10.50
C SER A 225 -27.36 3.29 9.34
N THR A 226 -28.05 3.95 8.40
CA THR A 226 -28.74 3.29 7.29
C THR A 226 -27.76 2.91 6.19
N GLU A 227 -26.90 3.84 5.80
CA GLU A 227 -25.98 3.75 4.67
C GLU A 227 -24.56 3.37 5.11
N PHE A 228 -24.30 3.27 6.42
CA PHE A 228 -22.97 3.05 6.98
C PHE A 228 -21.97 4.12 6.54
N LEU A 229 -22.41 5.38 6.50
CA LEU A 229 -21.62 6.50 6.01
C LEU A 229 -20.99 7.29 7.16
N VAL A 230 -19.67 7.48 7.12
CA VAL A 230 -18.94 8.30 8.09
C VAL A 230 -19.31 9.78 7.89
N MET A 231 -19.82 10.38 8.96
CA MET A 231 -20.28 11.76 9.04
C MET A 231 -19.31 12.67 9.81
N GLY A 232 -18.25 12.09 10.39
CA GLY A 232 -17.19 12.81 11.10
C GLY A 232 -16.48 11.94 12.14
N GLU A 233 -15.32 12.40 12.56
CA GLU A 233 -14.47 11.75 13.56
C GLU A 233 -14.58 12.46 14.92
N ASN A 234 -14.55 11.69 16.01
CA ASN A 234 -14.44 12.17 17.39
C ASN A 234 -15.47 13.26 17.76
N LEU A 235 -16.66 13.19 17.15
CA LEU A 235 -17.76 14.11 17.42
C LEU A 235 -18.34 13.87 18.82
N ASP A 236 -18.70 14.94 19.51
CA ASP A 236 -19.52 14.80 20.71
C ASP A 236 -20.90 14.22 20.36
N GLN A 237 -21.56 13.60 21.34
CA GLN A 237 -22.82 12.89 21.12
C GLN A 237 -23.93 13.81 20.57
N GLU A 238 -24.02 15.07 21.04
CA GLU A 238 -25.05 16.00 20.58
C GLU A 238 -24.85 16.33 19.10
N THR A 239 -23.60 16.61 18.69
CA THR A 239 -23.26 16.87 17.29
C THR A 239 -23.51 15.66 16.39
N CYS A 240 -23.18 14.44 16.83
CA CYS A 240 -23.43 13.22 16.04
C CYS A 240 -24.94 12.92 15.90
N ASP A 241 -25.69 13.03 17.00
CA ASP A 241 -27.15 12.84 17.03
C ASP A 241 -27.87 13.86 16.13
N ASP A 242 -27.43 15.13 16.14
CA ASP A 242 -27.99 16.20 15.30
C ASP A 242 -27.75 15.96 13.80
N ARG A 243 -26.71 15.19 13.45
CA ARG A 243 -26.45 14.70 12.08
C ARG A 243 -27.22 13.42 11.75
N GLY A 244 -28.00 12.89 12.69
CA GLY A 244 -28.73 11.62 12.55
C GLY A 244 -27.82 10.40 12.61
N GLY A 245 -26.62 10.54 13.17
CA GLY A 245 -25.64 9.46 13.24
C GLY A 245 -25.55 8.79 14.62
N VAL A 246 -24.70 7.78 14.69
CA VAL A 246 -24.32 7.06 15.91
C VAL A 246 -22.80 7.03 16.01
N ASN A 247 -22.28 7.47 17.15
CA ASN A 247 -20.86 7.34 17.47
C ASN A 247 -20.53 5.88 17.77
N VAL A 248 -19.64 5.31 16.97
CA VAL A 248 -19.13 3.95 17.14
C VAL A 248 -17.73 4.02 17.75
N ASN A 249 -17.47 3.24 18.79
CA ASN A 249 -16.17 3.11 19.43
C ASN A 249 -15.26 2.21 18.58
N LEU A 250 -14.15 2.74 18.09
CA LEU A 250 -13.24 2.05 17.17
C LEU A 250 -11.84 1.86 17.76
N GLN A 251 -11.67 1.99 19.08
CA GLN A 251 -10.36 1.81 19.72
C GLN A 251 -9.75 0.41 19.55
N GLU A 252 -10.53 -0.60 19.19
CA GLU A 252 -10.03 -1.95 18.88
C GLU A 252 -10.03 -2.24 17.38
N TYR A 253 -10.23 -1.23 16.54
CA TYR A 253 -10.18 -1.38 15.10
C TYR A 253 -8.98 -0.62 14.54
N TRP A 254 -8.10 -1.38 13.90
CA TRP A 254 -6.84 -0.91 13.36
C TRP A 254 -6.94 -0.79 11.86
N MET A 255 -6.43 0.31 11.31
CA MET A 255 -6.42 0.58 9.90
C MET A 255 -4.99 0.77 9.38
N VAL A 256 -4.70 0.23 8.21
CA VAL A 256 -3.50 0.56 7.45
C VAL A 256 -3.88 0.81 6.00
N HIS A 257 -3.28 1.82 5.39
CA HIS A 257 -3.46 2.17 3.99
C HIS A 257 -2.28 1.70 3.17
N ALA A 258 -2.47 1.40 1.88
CA ALA A 258 -1.37 1.18 0.95
C ALA A 258 -1.62 1.86 -0.41
N TRP A 259 -0.59 2.55 -0.90
CA TRP A 259 -0.59 3.31 -2.15
C TRP A 259 0.28 2.61 -3.19
N ILE A 260 -0.30 1.58 -3.81
CA ILE A 260 0.37 0.63 -4.71
C ILE A 260 -0.33 0.53 -6.07
N ILE A 261 -1.13 1.55 -6.43
CA ILE A 261 -1.79 1.68 -7.73
C ILE A 261 -1.17 2.85 -8.49
N ARG A 262 -0.90 2.68 -9.78
CA ARG A 262 -0.41 3.79 -10.61
C ARG A 262 -1.58 4.71 -11.02
N PRO A 263 -1.35 6.02 -11.15
CA PRO A 263 -0.12 6.76 -10.85
C PRO A 263 0.10 7.06 -9.34
N TRP A 264 -0.84 6.67 -8.49
CA TRP A 264 -0.96 6.93 -7.04
C TRP A 264 0.06 6.25 -6.11
N LEU A 265 1.33 6.16 -6.51
CA LEU A 265 2.39 5.52 -5.71
C LEU A 265 3.01 6.50 -4.70
N THR A 266 3.25 6.06 -3.45
CA THR A 266 3.94 6.87 -2.43
C THR A 266 5.35 6.38 -2.12
N TYR A 267 6.34 6.86 -2.89
CA TYR A 267 7.71 6.34 -2.90
C TYR A 267 8.45 6.34 -1.55
N ASP A 268 8.19 7.32 -0.67
CA ASP A 268 8.87 7.44 0.63
C ASP A 268 8.28 6.53 1.71
N ASP A 269 6.99 6.22 1.61
CA ASP A 269 6.25 5.43 2.58
C ASP A 269 4.99 4.86 1.94
N VAL A 270 5.08 3.61 1.51
CA VAL A 270 3.97 2.90 0.84
C VAL A 270 2.73 2.78 1.73
N PHE A 271 2.93 2.79 3.06
CA PHE A 271 1.89 2.64 4.07
C PHE A 271 1.50 3.96 4.76
N THR A 272 1.82 5.11 4.15
CA THR A 272 1.32 6.39 4.65
C THR A 272 -0.20 6.44 4.60
N ASN A 273 -0.87 7.06 5.58
CA ASN A 273 -2.33 7.16 5.57
C ASN A 273 -2.89 8.17 4.57
N HIS A 274 -2.08 9.06 3.98
CA HIS A 274 -2.54 10.09 3.03
C HIS A 274 -1.66 10.14 1.77
N HIS A 275 -2.27 10.33 0.61
CA HIS A 275 -1.61 10.62 -0.65
C HIS A 275 -1.64 12.14 -0.93
N PRO A 276 -0.49 12.81 -1.11
CA PRO A 276 -0.41 14.27 -1.21
C PRO A 276 -1.12 14.88 -2.43
N CYS A 277 -1.37 14.10 -3.48
CA CYS A 277 -2.07 14.55 -4.69
C CYS A 277 -3.59 14.36 -4.68
N LEU A 278 -4.18 13.87 -3.59
CA LEU A 278 -5.63 13.90 -3.39
C LEU A 278 -5.96 15.21 -2.67
N LEU A 279 -6.30 16.27 -3.41
CA LEU A 279 -6.51 17.61 -2.86
C LEU A 279 -7.96 17.83 -2.43
N GLU A 280 -8.25 18.84 -1.61
CA GLU A 280 -9.62 19.18 -1.17
C GLU A 280 -10.63 19.31 -2.33
N ASP A 281 -10.22 19.91 -3.45
CA ASP A 281 -11.06 20.11 -4.65
C ASP A 281 -11.09 18.90 -5.60
N GLY A 282 -10.43 17.79 -5.23
CA GLY A 282 -10.31 16.57 -6.02
C GLY A 282 -8.87 16.20 -6.39
N PRO A 283 -8.70 15.09 -7.14
CA PRO A 283 -7.39 14.55 -7.49
C PRO A 283 -6.61 15.47 -8.44
N GLU A 284 -5.32 15.70 -8.17
CA GLU A 284 -4.43 16.42 -9.08
C GLU A 284 -4.29 15.65 -10.41
N GLN A 285 -4.42 16.37 -11.51
CA GLN A 285 -4.43 15.82 -12.86
C GLN A 285 -3.09 16.03 -13.60
N ASP A 286 -2.28 16.99 -13.14
CA ASP A 286 -0.95 17.24 -13.67
C ASP A 286 0.07 16.34 -12.96
N LEU A 287 0.50 15.26 -13.63
CA LEU A 287 1.50 14.33 -13.11
C LEU A 287 2.89 14.95 -12.89
N GLU A 288 3.12 16.16 -13.40
CA GLU A 288 4.36 16.92 -13.15
C GLU A 288 4.22 17.86 -11.94
N ALA A 289 3.08 17.87 -11.25
CA ALA A 289 2.87 18.68 -10.05
C ALA A 289 3.77 18.20 -8.90
N ASP A 290 4.19 19.16 -8.06
CA ASP A 290 5.15 18.92 -6.96
C ASP A 290 4.68 17.82 -5.98
N CYS A 291 3.36 17.65 -5.81
CA CYS A 291 2.79 16.62 -4.91
C CYS A 291 3.16 15.19 -5.33
N TRP A 292 3.45 14.94 -6.61
CA TRP A 292 3.84 13.63 -7.13
C TRP A 292 5.32 13.32 -6.86
N GLY A 293 6.11 14.33 -6.51
CA GLY A 293 7.57 14.25 -6.41
C GLY A 293 8.15 14.12 -5.00
N GLU A 294 7.44 14.52 -3.93
CA GLU A 294 7.99 14.51 -2.56
C GLU A 294 6.94 14.24 -1.45
N SER A 295 7.44 13.53 -0.42
CA SER A 295 6.92 13.18 0.92
C SER A 295 5.73 13.94 1.50
N THR A 296 4.88 13.20 2.23
CA THR A 296 3.86 13.68 3.18
C THR A 296 4.48 14.34 4.43
N GLU A 297 5.38 15.32 4.27
CA GLU A 297 5.84 16.16 5.38
C GLU A 297 4.66 17.04 5.87
N HIS A 298 3.99 16.56 6.92
CA HIS A 298 3.11 17.29 7.83
C HIS A 298 2.39 18.51 7.23
N VAL A 299 1.27 18.27 6.55
CA VAL A 299 0.26 19.31 6.37
C VAL A 299 -0.81 19.08 7.43
N ALA A 300 -0.54 19.56 8.65
CA ALA A 300 -1.53 19.57 9.71
C ALA A 300 -2.74 20.42 9.28
N HIS A 301 -3.83 19.76 8.89
CA HIS A 301 -5.14 20.39 8.79
C HIS A 301 -5.92 20.06 10.06
N GLU A 302 -6.39 21.10 10.76
CA GLU A 302 -7.35 20.96 11.84
C GLU A 302 -8.69 20.49 11.23
N ILE A 303 -9.15 19.30 11.60
CA ILE A 303 -10.54 18.86 11.41
C ILE A 303 -11.44 19.60 12.42
#